data_AF-A0A962AAF6-F1
#
_entry.id   AF-A0A962AAF6-F1
#
_cell.length_a   1.000
_cell.length_b   1.000
_cell.length_c   1.000
_cell.angle_alpha   90.00
_cell.angle_beta   90.00
_cell.angle_gamma   90.00
#
_symmetry.space_group_name_H-M   'P 1'
#
loop_
_entity.id
_entity.type
_entity.pdbx_description
1 polymer ?
#
loop_
_entity_poly.entity_id
_entity_poly.type
_entity_poly.pdbx_seq_one_letter_code
_entity_poly.pdbx_strand_id
1 'polypeptide(L)' 'MRLRWAYVASFGLPLIAMLAFGATMPDELEGVRNFSFDAYQRIRPRVWTPDSPVRIVDIDDASLAKRGQWPWPRT' A
#
# COMPACT_ATOMS: atom_id res chain seq x y z
N MET A 1 7.24 0.02 43.43
CA MET A 1 8.03 -0.21 42.20
C MET A 1 7.52 -1.35 41.32
N ARG A 2 7.16 -2.53 41.85
CA ARG A 2 6.62 -3.68 41.07
C ARG A 2 5.34 -3.42 40.27
N LEU A 3 4.43 -2.57 40.77
CA LEU A 3 3.12 -2.31 40.14
C LEU A 3 3.24 -1.58 38.79
N ARG A 4 4.27 -0.73 38.59
CA ARG A 4 4.52 -0.04 37.30
C ARG A 4 4.94 -1.01 36.20
N TRP A 5 5.74 -2.03 36.54
CA TRP A 5 6.16 -3.07 35.61
C TRP A 5 5.01 -3.99 35.20
N ALA A 6 4.05 -4.23 36.10
CA ALA A 6 2.85 -5.00 35.77
C ALA A 6 1.99 -4.28 34.71
N TYR A 7 1.81 -2.96 34.81
CA TYR A 7 1.09 -2.19 33.78
C TYR A 7 1.84 -2.15 32.45
N VAL A 8 3.15 -1.89 32.49
CA VAL A 8 3.99 -1.89 31.28
C VAL A 8 3.95 -3.26 30.60
N ALA A 9 4.03 -4.35 31.35
CA ALA A 9 3.90 -5.70 30.79
C ALA A 9 2.48 -5.98 30.27
N SER A 10 1.44 -5.56 30.99
CA SER A 10 0.04 -5.84 30.61
C SER A 10 -0.40 -5.12 29.33
N PHE A 11 0.17 -3.97 29.01
CA PHE A 11 -0.10 -3.27 27.76
C PHE A 11 0.98 -3.50 26.70
N GLY A 12 2.24 -3.66 27.13
CA GLY A 12 3.38 -3.86 26.24
C GLY A 12 3.38 -5.23 25.58
N LEU A 13 3.07 -6.30 26.32
CA LEU A 13 3.08 -7.65 25.75
C LEU A 13 2.01 -7.85 24.66
N PRO A 14 0.74 -7.45 24.85
CA PRO A 14 -0.25 -7.54 23.78
C PRO A 14 0.10 -6.67 22.57
N LEU A 15 0.65 -5.47 22.80
CA LEU A 15 1.07 -4.59 21.71
C LEU A 15 2.21 -5.24 20.90
N ILE A 16 3.23 -5.78 21.57
CA ILE A 16 4.34 -6.47 20.91
C ILE A 16 3.83 -7.70 20.15
N ALA A 17 2.93 -8.48 20.74
CA ALA A 17 2.32 -9.63 20.07
C ALA A 17 1.52 -9.21 18.82
N MET A 18 0.74 -8.12 18.91
CA MET A 18 0.00 -7.58 17.77
C MET A 18 0.94 -7.07 16.67
N LEU A 19 2.02 -6.36 17.03
CA LEU A 19 3.01 -5.88 16.07
C LEU A 19 3.77 -7.04 15.41
N ALA A 20 4.15 -8.06 16.19
CA ALA A 20 4.81 -9.25 15.67
C ALA A 20 3.90 -10.03 14.71
N PHE A 21 2.63 -10.19 15.06
CA PHE A 21 1.63 -10.82 14.19
C PHE A 21 1.38 -10.01 12.91
N GLY A 22 1.37 -8.68 12.99
CA GLY A 22 1.30 -7.82 11.81
C GLY A 22 2.57 -7.92 10.93
N ALA A 23 3.74 -8.06 11.55
CA ALA A 23 5.02 -8.14 10.84
C ALA A 23 5.20 -9.44 10.05
N THR A 24 4.56 -10.54 10.48
CA THR A 24 4.55 -11.79 9.70
C THR A 24 3.66 -11.74 8.46
N MET A 25 2.87 -10.66 8.30
CA MET A 25 1.94 -10.43 7.18
C MET A 25 1.15 -11.70 6.77
N PRO A 26 0.32 -12.27 7.67
CA PRO A 26 -0.48 -13.44 7.36
C PRO A 26 -1.40 -13.18 6.16
N ASP A 27 -1.59 -14.21 5.33
CA ASP A 27 -2.42 -14.13 4.13
C ASP A 27 -3.88 -13.81 4.47
N GLU A 28 -4.38 -14.23 5.65
CA GLU A 28 -5.73 -13.94 6.12
C GLU A 28 -5.98 -12.43 6.32
N LEU A 29 -4.93 -11.64 6.53
CA LEU A 29 -5.01 -10.19 6.67
C LEU A 29 -4.86 -9.43 5.34
N GLU A 30 -4.65 -10.12 4.22
CA GLU A 30 -4.44 -9.48 2.92
C GLU A 30 -5.61 -8.57 2.52
N GLY A 31 -6.84 -9.03 2.70
CA GLY A 31 -8.03 -8.22 2.40
C GLY A 31 -8.07 -6.91 3.20
N VAL A 32 -7.78 -7.00 4.51
CA VAL A 32 -7.74 -5.83 5.41
C VAL A 32 -6.60 -4.88 5.03
N ARG A 33 -5.43 -5.43 4.67
CA ARG A 33 -4.28 -4.66 4.22
C ARG A 33 -4.59 -3.89 2.94
N ASN A 34 -5.13 -4.56 1.93
CA ASN A 34 -5.45 -3.97 0.64
C ASN A 34 -6.55 -2.91 0.79
N PHE A 35 -7.61 -3.20 1.56
CA PHE A 35 -8.65 -2.22 1.87
C PHE A 35 -8.08 -0.97 2.56
N SER A 36 -7.26 -1.16 3.60
CA SER A 36 -6.66 -0.04 4.34
C SER A 36 -5.74 0.81 3.46
N PHE A 37 -4.98 0.15 2.59
CA PHE A 37 -4.11 0.81 1.62
C PHE A 37 -4.91 1.65 0.62
N ASP A 38 -5.96 1.09 0.03
CA ASP A 38 -6.82 1.80 -0.93
C ASP A 38 -7.54 2.97 -0.28
N ALA A 39 -8.08 2.76 0.93
CA ALA A 39 -8.71 3.83 1.71
C ALA A 39 -7.73 4.97 1.98
N TYR A 40 -6.50 4.65 2.39
CA TYR A 40 -5.46 5.66 2.61
C TYR A 40 -5.14 6.44 1.33
N GLN A 41 -4.99 5.76 0.19
CA GLN A 41 -4.72 6.44 -1.08
C GLN A 41 -5.86 7.34 -1.54
N ARG A 42 -7.12 7.00 -1.25
CA ARG A 42 -8.27 7.85 -1.57
C ARG A 42 -8.33 9.07 -0.66
N ILE A 43 -8.06 8.92 0.63
CA ILE A 43 -8.10 10.01 1.62
C ILE A 43 -6.89 10.95 1.45
N ARG A 44 -5.72 10.39 1.13
CA ARG A 44 -4.47 11.12 0.91
C ARG A 44 -3.87 10.73 -0.45
N PRO A 45 -4.44 11.24 -1.57
CA PRO A 45 -3.88 10.99 -2.88
C PRO A 45 -2.43 11.45 -2.95
N ARG A 46 -1.56 10.63 -3.53
CA ARG A 46 -0.16 11.00 -3.73
C ARG A 46 -0.08 12.13 -4.75
N VAL A 47 0.65 13.19 -4.42
CA VAL A 47 0.95 14.26 -5.37
C VAL A 47 1.86 13.68 -6.44
N TRP A 48 1.48 13.85 -7.70
CA TRP A 48 2.29 13.40 -8.81
C TRP A 48 3.60 14.19 -8.89
N THR A 49 4.71 13.48 -9.10
CA THR A 49 6.02 14.08 -9.36
C THR A 49 6.59 13.55 -10.69
N PRO A 50 7.32 14.38 -11.45
CA PRO A 50 7.96 13.95 -12.70
C PRO A 50 8.91 12.77 -12.53
N ASP A 51 9.52 12.63 -11.35
CA ASP A 51 10.49 11.58 -11.01
C ASP A 51 9.82 10.24 -10.60
N SER A 52 8.48 10.17 -10.63
CA SER A 52 7.77 8.93 -10.31
C SER A 52 8.13 7.82 -11.33
N PRO A 53 8.56 6.63 -10.89
CA PRO A 53 9.02 5.56 -11.78
C PRO A 53 7.89 4.93 -12.61
N VAL A 54 6.63 5.17 -12.23
CA VAL A 54 5.44 4.61 -12.87
C VAL A 54 4.58 5.75 -13.41
N ARG A 55 4.17 5.61 -14.68
CA ARG A 55 3.23 6.51 -15.35
C ARG A 55 2.05 5.69 -15.86
N ILE A 56 0.83 6.10 -15.47
CA ILE A 56 -0.41 5.55 -16.00
C ILE A 56 -0.78 6.40 -17.20
N VAL A 57 -0.93 5.77 -18.36
CA VAL A 57 -1.31 6.42 -19.60
C VAL A 57 -2.59 5.75 -20.08
N ASP A 58 -3.61 6.57 -20.33
CA ASP A 58 -4.83 6.11 -20.99
C ASP A 58 -4.59 6.13 -22.51
N ILE A 59 -4.86 5.01 -23.18
CA ILE A 59 -4.65 4.84 -24.62
C ILE A 59 -6.02 4.61 -25.27
N ASP A 60 -6.51 5.66 -25.92
CA ASP A 60 -7.80 5.64 -26.61
C ASP A 60 -7.68 5.25 -28.09
N ASP A 61 -8.82 4.97 -28.73
CA ASP A 61 -8.88 4.59 -30.14
C ASP A 61 -8.33 5.68 -31.07
N ALA A 62 -8.51 6.95 -30.72
CA ALA A 62 -7.95 8.07 -31.49
C ALA A 62 -6.42 8.07 -31.46
N SER A 63 -5.82 7.71 -30.32
CA SER A 63 -4.37 7.53 -30.17
C SER A 63 -3.87 6.32 -30.94
N LEU A 64 -4.60 5.19 -30.89
CA LEU A 64 -4.27 3.99 -31.66
C LEU A 64 -4.37 4.24 -33.18
N ALA A 65 -5.37 4.98 -33.64
CA ALA A 65 -5.49 5.36 -35.06
C ALA A 65 -4.31 6.22 -35.52
N LYS A 66 -3.77 7.07 -34.65
CA LYS A 66 -2.64 7.97 -34.97
C LYS A 66 -1.27 7.30 -34.85
N ARG A 67 -1.07 6.44 -33.84
CA ARG A 67 0.23 5.84 -33.49
C ARG A 67 0.36 4.37 -33.88
N GLY A 68 -0.73 3.75 -34.33
CA GLY A 68 -0.82 2.32 -34.55
C GLY A 68 -1.15 1.54 -33.27
N GLN A 69 -1.41 0.24 -33.45
CA GLN A 69 -1.81 -0.66 -32.38
C GLN A 69 -0.73 -0.76 -31.29
N TRP A 70 -1.16 -0.65 -30.03
CA TRP A 70 -0.32 -0.96 -28.87
C TRP A 70 -0.22 -2.48 -28.66
N PRO A 71 0.90 -3.05 -28.17
CA PRO A 71 2.12 -2.42 -27.68
C PRO A 71 3.10 -2.01 -28.77
N TRP A 72 3.66 -0.81 -28.65
CA TRP A 72 4.67 -0.30 -29.58
C TRP A 72 6.06 -0.90 -29.30
N PRO A 73 6.95 -0.91 -30.31
CA PRO A 73 8.35 -1.28 -30.12
C PRO A 73 9.01 -0.41 -29.04
N ARG A 74 9.83 -1.03 -28.19
CA ARG A 74 10.64 -0.33 -27.16
C ARG A 74 12.03 0.03 -27.65
N THR A 75 12.24 -0.02 -28.96
CA THR A 75 13.52 0.13 -29.68
C THR A 75 13.51 1.39 -30.51
#